data_AF-A0A6B9FY57-F1
#
_entry.id   AF-A0A6B9FY57-F1
#
_cell.length_a   1.000
_cell.length_b   1.000
_cell.length_c   1.000
_cell.angle_alpha   90.00
_cell.angle_beta   90.00
_cell.angle_gamma   90.00
#
_symmetry.space_group_name_H-M   'P 1'
#
loop_
_entity.id
_entity.type
_entity.pdbx_description
1 polymer ?
#
loop_
_entity_poly.entity_id
_entity_poly.type
_entity_poly.pdbx_seq_one_letter_code
_entity_poly.pdbx_strand_id
1 'polypeptide(L)'
;MSDDASDEPRIAIALIRQLDACADLVFAACTDPRRLVQWLTPGAGEVRAARCELRVGGAFSLEGCNPDGRAYAVSGAFLEILPGRRVAMTWHYAGDGPLAGPASRVQIDLRPLGPDVTELTLSHTRLDRQETADWYGAAWAICLERLRWSTTPQPDAAVFTPPLGAISNLYGPRHRVFQEEFETRDLANRLRTLSVTSELSARQQAFIARQDLAFVTSIDHRGFPTCSYKGGARGFVRVVSPRQLELPSYDGNGMYLTAGNLAANPKLGLLFVDFETPHRLRLHGTAQMSRDAEILARHPGAELVIRIGIAEVFVNCPRYIHRYERQSTSGFVPGQERAGELPAWKRIDVFGDVLPDRDRLAIDARQAEALTLDDYRALLERGET
;
A
#
# COMPACT_ATOMS: atom_id res chain seq x y z
N MET A 1 45.56 30.63 26.69
CA MET A 1 44.98 30.05 25.46
C MET A 1 43.57 29.66 25.82
N SER A 2 42.62 30.36 25.23
CA SER A 2 41.18 30.25 25.40
C SER A 2 40.67 28.88 24.99
N ASP A 3 39.90 28.23 25.86
CA ASP A 3 38.95 27.20 25.45
C ASP A 3 37.56 27.76 25.78
N ASP A 4 37.01 28.46 24.79
CA ASP A 4 35.71 29.11 24.84
C ASP A 4 34.65 28.02 24.69
N ALA A 5 34.21 27.47 25.81
CA ALA A 5 33.02 26.63 25.87
C ALA A 5 31.81 27.53 25.55
N SER A 6 31.44 27.59 24.26
CA SER A 6 30.25 28.32 23.80
C SER A 6 29.00 27.72 24.45
N ASP A 7 28.56 28.36 25.53
CA ASP A 7 27.39 28.09 26.36
C ASP A 7 26.12 28.65 25.69
N GLU A 8 25.86 28.29 24.43
CA GLU A 8 24.61 28.64 23.78
C GLU A 8 23.52 27.60 24.12
N PRO A 9 22.32 28.03 24.56
CA PRO A 9 21.21 27.14 24.84
C PRO A 9 20.79 26.45 23.56
N ARG A 10 21.21 25.20 23.42
CA ARG A 10 20.91 24.37 22.27
C ARG A 10 19.51 23.78 22.43
N ILE A 11 18.60 24.26 21.58
CA ILE A 11 17.21 23.82 21.58
C ILE A 11 17.17 22.33 21.20
N ALA A 12 16.26 21.60 21.83
CA ALA A 12 16.04 20.19 21.61
C ALA A 12 14.56 19.88 21.46
N ILE A 13 14.25 18.94 20.58
CA ILE A 13 12.92 18.35 20.45
C ILE A 13 13.02 16.85 20.67
N ALA A 14 11.96 16.28 21.24
CA ALA A 14 11.83 14.84 21.43
C ALA A 14 10.44 14.38 21.02
N LEU A 15 10.37 13.31 20.24
CA LEU A 15 9.14 12.67 19.80
C LEU A 15 9.17 11.19 20.21
N ILE A 16 8.08 10.72 20.80
CA ILE A 16 7.92 9.32 21.20
C ILE A 16 6.82 8.68 20.35
N ARG A 17 7.06 7.47 19.86
CA ARG A 17 6.09 6.64 19.13
C ARG A 17 6.22 5.19 19.53
N GLN A 18 5.10 4.54 19.79
CA GLN A 18 5.03 3.08 19.79
C GLN A 18 4.83 2.56 18.35
N LEU A 19 5.58 1.53 17.96
CA LEU A 19 5.57 0.90 16.65
C LEU A 19 5.24 -0.59 16.82
N ASP A 20 4.36 -1.13 15.97
CA ASP A 20 4.01 -2.55 15.90
C ASP A 20 5.06 -3.33 15.07
N ALA A 21 6.32 -3.26 15.52
CA ALA A 21 7.46 -3.94 14.93
C ALA A 21 8.50 -4.30 15.99
N CYS A 22 9.26 -5.38 15.76
CA CYS A 22 10.40 -5.74 16.60
C CYS A 22 11.52 -4.69 16.49
N ALA A 23 12.34 -4.54 17.55
CA ALA A 23 13.32 -3.46 17.61
C ALA A 23 14.41 -3.58 16.54
N ASP A 24 14.74 -4.80 16.09
CA ASP A 24 15.70 -5.03 15.01
C ASP A 24 15.17 -4.52 13.66
N LEU A 25 13.87 -4.68 13.40
CA LEU A 25 13.25 -4.16 12.18
C LEU A 25 13.19 -2.62 12.19
N VAL A 26 12.86 -2.03 13.34
CA VAL A 26 12.89 -0.57 13.51
C VAL A 26 14.32 -0.05 13.35
N PHE A 27 15.30 -0.73 13.94
CA PHE A 27 16.71 -0.38 13.79
C PHE A 27 17.16 -0.44 12.33
N ALA A 28 16.79 -1.50 11.60
CA ALA A 28 17.07 -1.63 10.18
C ALA A 28 16.39 -0.50 9.37
N ALA A 29 15.16 -0.10 9.72
CA ALA A 29 14.49 1.01 9.07
C ALA A 29 15.22 2.37 9.24
N CYS A 30 15.96 2.53 10.34
CA CYS A 30 16.76 3.72 10.62
C CYS A 30 18.21 3.66 10.08
N THR A 31 18.64 2.53 9.50
CA THR A 31 20.07 2.31 9.17
C THR A 31 20.30 1.70 7.79
N ASP A 32 19.30 1.04 7.20
CA ASP A 32 19.33 0.54 5.83
C ASP A 32 18.92 1.65 4.85
N PRO A 33 19.80 2.07 3.92
CA PRO A 33 19.48 3.06 2.90
C PRO A 33 18.18 2.79 2.14
N ARG A 34 17.87 1.51 1.86
CA ARG A 34 16.67 1.12 1.10
C ARG A 34 15.37 1.37 1.86
N ARG A 35 15.45 1.40 3.20
CA ARG A 35 14.31 1.65 4.09
C ARG A 35 14.21 3.12 4.46
N LEU A 36 15.34 3.79 4.66
CA LEU A 36 15.39 5.22 4.96
C LEU A 36 14.65 6.07 3.92
N VAL A 37 14.85 5.80 2.63
CA VAL A 37 14.16 6.51 1.55
C VAL A 37 12.63 6.38 1.59
N GLN A 38 12.09 5.37 2.29
CA GLN A 38 10.64 5.09 2.34
C GLN A 38 9.90 5.95 3.38
N TRP A 39 10.60 6.46 4.39
CA TRP A 39 9.95 7.18 5.51
C TRP A 39 10.58 8.52 5.84
N LEU A 40 11.88 8.69 5.61
CA LEU A 40 12.66 9.82 6.11
C LEU A 40 12.57 11.02 5.15
N THR A 41 11.39 11.59 4.98
CA THR A 41 11.15 12.75 4.11
C THR A 41 10.97 14.02 4.93
N PRO A 42 11.96 14.93 5.01
CA PRO A 42 11.77 16.21 5.68
C PRO A 42 10.61 16.98 5.02
N GLY A 43 9.51 17.19 5.76
CA GLY A 43 8.31 17.87 5.26
C GLY A 43 7.50 17.05 4.25
N ALA A 44 7.08 17.69 3.14
CA ALA A 44 6.24 17.09 2.09
C ALA A 44 7.04 16.67 0.83
N GLY A 45 8.37 16.71 0.90
CA GLY A 45 9.26 16.33 -0.21
C GLY A 45 9.43 14.82 -0.41
N GLU A 46 10.35 14.46 -1.29
CA GLU A 46 10.77 13.10 -1.61
C GLU A 46 12.26 12.91 -1.25
N VAL A 47 12.67 11.71 -0.84
CA VAL A 47 14.08 11.29 -0.83
C VAL A 47 14.30 10.37 -2.02
N ARG A 48 15.27 10.73 -2.89
CA ARG A 48 15.60 9.97 -4.10
C ARG A 48 16.73 8.97 -3.87
N ALA A 49 17.65 9.29 -2.97
CA ALA A 49 18.79 8.45 -2.66
C ALA A 49 19.20 8.56 -1.19
N ALA A 50 19.68 7.45 -0.62
CA ALA A 50 20.29 7.40 0.69
C ALA A 50 21.58 6.58 0.63
N ARG A 51 22.57 6.92 1.47
CA ARG A 51 23.80 6.14 1.68
C ARG A 51 24.11 6.08 3.16
N CYS A 52 24.54 4.91 3.63
CA CYS A 52 24.94 4.68 5.02
C CYS A 52 26.16 3.77 5.06
N GLU A 53 27.25 4.27 5.63
CA GLU A 53 28.36 3.42 6.09
C GLU A 53 28.11 3.08 7.56
N LEU A 54 27.47 1.94 7.82
CA LEU A 54 26.99 1.58 9.16
C LEU A 54 28.11 1.14 10.11
N ARG A 55 28.94 2.10 10.52
CA ARG A 55 30.00 1.99 11.51
C ARG A 55 30.14 3.34 12.23
N VAL A 56 30.62 3.35 13.47
CA VAL A 56 30.91 4.62 14.16
C VAL A 56 31.95 5.40 13.34
N GLY A 57 31.68 6.69 13.10
CA GLY A 57 32.44 7.56 12.21
C GLY A 57 32.18 7.35 10.71
N GLY A 58 31.30 6.42 10.32
CA GLY A 58 30.90 6.20 8.93
C GLY A 58 29.94 7.28 8.44
N ALA A 59 30.02 7.60 7.15
CA ALA A 59 29.22 8.63 6.52
C ALA A 59 27.74 8.25 6.36
N PHE A 60 26.88 9.24 6.50
CA PHE A 60 25.43 9.19 6.25
C PHE A 60 25.06 10.31 5.28
N SER A 61 24.28 10.02 4.25
CA SER A 61 23.77 11.05 3.34
C SER A 61 22.40 10.71 2.75
N LEU A 62 21.58 11.73 2.54
CA LEU A 62 20.30 11.69 1.83
C LEU A 62 20.29 12.77 0.76
N GLU A 63 19.68 12.48 -0.37
CA GLU A 63 19.41 13.44 -1.45
C GLU A 63 17.94 13.39 -1.80
N GLY A 64 17.31 14.55 -1.96
CA GLY A 64 15.87 14.64 -2.20
C GLY A 64 15.44 15.94 -2.88
N CYS A 65 14.12 16.09 -3.06
CA CYS A 65 13.52 17.30 -3.58
C CYS A 65 12.33 17.75 -2.71
N ASN A 66 12.25 19.06 -2.49
CA ASN A 66 11.11 19.71 -1.85
C ASN A 66 9.87 19.66 -2.76
N PRO A 67 8.66 19.92 -2.23
CA PRO A 67 7.43 19.95 -3.04
C PRO A 67 7.45 20.94 -4.21
N ASP A 68 8.25 21.99 -4.12
CA ASP A 68 8.45 23.00 -5.17
C ASP A 68 9.50 22.59 -6.22
N GLY A 69 10.06 21.38 -6.10
CA GLY A 69 11.05 20.81 -7.02
C GLY A 69 12.50 21.16 -6.69
N ARG A 70 12.78 22.02 -5.70
CA ARG A 70 14.17 22.36 -5.33
C ARG A 70 14.86 21.17 -4.65
N ALA A 71 16.12 20.92 -5.02
CA ALA A 71 16.92 19.87 -4.41
C ALA A 71 17.33 20.24 -2.98
N TYR A 72 17.41 19.24 -2.11
CA TYR A 72 18.06 19.33 -0.79
C TYR A 72 18.93 18.10 -0.56
N ALA A 73 19.91 18.23 0.34
CA ALA A 73 20.70 17.12 0.84
C ALA A 73 20.74 17.14 2.36
N VAL A 74 20.84 15.97 2.97
CA VAL A 74 21.19 15.81 4.39
C VAL A 74 22.47 15.01 4.45
N SER A 75 23.40 15.40 5.31
CA SER A 75 24.65 14.66 5.52
C SER A 75 25.04 14.60 6.99
N GLY A 76 25.88 13.63 7.33
CA GLY A 76 26.37 13.44 8.68
C GLY A 76 27.29 12.24 8.82
N ALA A 77 27.61 11.90 10.06
CA ALA A 77 28.36 10.71 10.42
C ALA A 77 27.72 10.02 11.64
N PHE A 78 27.72 8.69 11.65
CA PHE A 78 27.24 7.92 12.79
C PHE A 78 28.14 8.14 14.01
N LEU A 79 27.54 8.51 15.14
CA LEU A 79 28.20 8.74 16.42
C LEU A 79 28.12 7.52 17.33
N GLU A 80 26.97 6.86 17.35
CA GLU A 80 26.70 5.68 18.18
C GLU A 80 25.85 4.70 17.38
N ILE A 81 26.16 3.40 17.48
CA ILE A 81 25.42 2.31 16.85
C ILE A 81 25.33 1.17 17.85
N LEU A 82 24.13 0.94 18.39
CA LEU A 82 23.79 -0.20 19.22
C LEU A 82 22.62 -0.93 18.54
N PRO A 83 22.89 -2.04 17.83
CA PRO A 83 21.85 -2.80 17.12
C PRO A 83 20.62 -3.07 17.98
N GLY A 84 19.44 -2.81 17.42
CA GLY A 84 18.14 -2.99 18.10
C GLY A 84 17.90 -2.06 19.31
N ARG A 85 18.78 -1.09 19.59
CA ARG A 85 18.74 -0.27 20.81
C ARG A 85 18.91 1.21 20.57
N ARG A 86 19.89 1.62 19.75
CA ARG A 86 20.19 3.04 19.54
C ARG A 86 20.94 3.27 18.24
N VAL A 87 20.62 4.36 17.57
CA VAL A 87 21.50 4.97 16.58
C VAL A 87 21.55 6.48 16.81
N ALA A 88 22.74 7.07 16.75
CA ALA A 88 22.93 8.52 16.81
C ALA A 88 23.84 8.97 15.68
N MET A 89 23.57 10.15 15.13
CA MET A 89 24.33 10.72 14.02
C MET A 89 24.38 12.24 14.11
N THR A 90 25.43 12.84 13.54
CA THR A 90 25.37 14.27 13.21
C THR A 90 24.38 14.48 12.06
N TRP A 91 23.80 15.67 12.01
CA TRP A 91 22.78 16.01 11.03
C TRP A 91 23.06 17.39 10.46
N HIS A 92 23.22 17.47 9.16
CA HIS A 92 23.43 18.73 8.45
C HIS A 92 22.53 18.77 7.23
N TYR A 93 21.57 19.70 7.24
CA TYR A 93 20.66 19.94 6.13
C TYR A 93 21.25 21.03 5.21
N ALA A 94 21.51 20.65 3.96
CA ALA A 94 21.97 21.53 2.89
C ALA A 94 20.83 21.72 1.88
N GLY A 95 20.08 22.80 2.05
CA GLY A 95 19.01 23.21 1.16
C GLY A 95 18.43 24.55 1.59
N ASP A 96 17.61 25.15 0.74
CA ASP A 96 16.90 26.38 1.09
C ASP A 96 15.80 26.10 2.12
N GLY A 97 15.49 27.11 2.95
CA GLY A 97 14.30 27.11 3.80
C GLY A 97 14.59 26.95 5.30
N PRO A 98 13.53 26.71 6.10
CA PRO A 98 13.58 26.87 7.56
C PRO A 98 14.38 25.79 8.30
N LEU A 99 14.74 24.70 7.60
CA LEU A 99 15.54 23.59 8.13
C LEU A 99 17.06 23.83 8.00
N ALA A 100 17.47 24.85 7.23
CA ALA A 100 18.86 25.24 7.08
C ALA A 100 19.42 25.80 8.41
N GLY A 101 20.64 25.38 8.74
CA GLY A 101 21.28 25.75 9.99
C GLY A 101 22.61 25.03 10.22
N PRO A 102 23.26 25.27 11.38
CA PRO A 102 24.48 24.58 11.76
C PRO A 102 24.26 23.08 11.95
N ALA A 103 25.35 22.31 11.98
CA ALA A 103 25.27 20.87 12.21
C ALA A 103 24.69 20.55 13.59
N SER A 104 23.67 19.71 13.59
CA SER A 104 22.92 19.27 14.77
C SER A 104 23.16 17.78 15.06
N ARG A 105 22.43 17.20 16.03
CA ARG A 105 22.53 15.77 16.38
C ARG A 105 21.15 15.13 16.48
N VAL A 106 20.97 14.04 15.74
CA VAL A 106 19.77 13.18 15.80
C VAL A 106 20.12 11.89 16.53
N GLN A 107 19.30 11.51 17.49
CA GLN A 107 19.40 10.26 18.24
C GLN A 107 18.06 9.54 18.22
N ILE A 108 18.09 8.23 17.94
CA ILE A 108 16.93 7.35 17.97
C ILE A 108 17.21 6.26 18.99
N ASP A 109 16.44 6.22 20.07
CA ASP A 109 16.46 5.18 21.09
C ASP A 109 15.29 4.21 20.87
N LEU A 110 15.58 2.92 20.98
CA LEU A 110 14.63 1.83 20.79
C LEU A 110 14.50 1.03 22.07
N ARG A 111 13.29 1.02 22.63
CA ARG A 111 12.93 0.21 23.79
C ARG A 111 11.92 -0.86 23.35
N PRO A 112 12.34 -2.14 23.25
CA PRO A 112 11.40 -3.25 23.06
C PRO A 112 10.40 -3.28 24.21
N LEU A 113 9.11 -3.25 23.89
CA LEU A 113 8.00 -3.43 24.82
C LEU A 113 7.41 -4.86 24.74
N GLY A 114 7.77 -5.60 23.69
CA GLY A 114 7.40 -6.99 23.44
C GLY A 114 8.17 -7.54 22.23
N PRO A 115 7.85 -8.77 21.77
CA PRO A 115 8.52 -9.37 20.61
C PRO A 115 8.29 -8.57 19.31
N ASP A 116 7.10 -7.99 19.15
CA ASP A 116 6.68 -7.26 17.94
C ASP A 116 6.24 -5.82 18.24
N VAL A 117 6.65 -5.26 19.38
CA VAL A 117 6.29 -3.89 19.77
C VAL A 117 7.52 -3.17 20.31
N THR A 118 7.80 -1.99 19.75
CA THR A 118 8.95 -1.16 20.14
C THR A 118 8.50 0.27 20.37
N GLU A 119 8.90 0.86 21.49
CA GLU A 119 8.86 2.30 21.71
C GLU A 119 10.12 2.93 21.10
N LEU A 120 9.92 3.86 20.19
CA LEU A 120 10.95 4.69 19.58
C LEU A 120 10.89 6.09 20.20
N THR A 121 12.04 6.57 20.65
CA THR A 121 12.24 7.97 21.06
C THR A 121 13.24 8.62 20.11
N LEU A 122 12.78 9.61 19.35
CA LEU A 122 13.63 10.44 18.50
C LEU A 122 13.94 11.75 19.21
N SER A 123 15.22 12.06 19.40
CA SER A 123 15.71 13.32 19.95
C SER A 123 16.53 14.06 18.89
N HIS A 124 16.17 15.32 18.60
CA HIS A 124 16.95 16.20 17.75
C HIS A 124 17.47 17.36 18.61
N THR A 125 18.78 17.46 18.75
CA THR A 125 19.47 18.37 19.68
C THR A 125 20.47 19.25 18.93
N ARG A 126 20.96 20.32 19.57
CA ARG A 126 21.89 21.29 18.97
C ARG A 126 21.25 22.13 17.86
N LEU A 127 19.96 22.46 18.03
CA LEU A 127 19.24 23.40 17.17
C LEU A 127 19.50 24.83 17.65
N ASP A 128 19.70 25.74 16.70
CA ASP A 128 20.10 27.14 16.90
C ASP A 128 18.91 28.07 17.19
N ARG A 129 17.73 27.77 16.62
CA ARG A 129 16.54 28.64 16.70
C ARG A 129 15.27 27.84 16.99
N GLN A 130 14.36 28.46 17.75
CA GLN A 130 13.07 27.85 18.11
C GLN A 130 12.22 27.56 16.87
N GLU A 131 12.22 28.48 15.91
CA GLU A 131 11.52 28.30 14.63
C GLU A 131 12.01 27.03 13.90
N THR A 132 13.33 26.82 13.81
CA THR A 132 13.90 25.62 13.19
C THR A 132 13.54 24.35 13.97
N ALA A 133 13.48 24.43 15.30
CA ALA A 133 13.01 23.34 16.14
C ALA A 133 11.54 22.99 15.91
N ASP A 134 10.67 23.97 15.76
CA ASP A 134 9.24 23.76 15.45
C ASP A 134 9.07 23.11 14.07
N TRP A 135 9.83 23.58 13.07
CA TRP A 135 9.86 22.99 11.73
C TRP A 135 10.37 21.55 11.72
N TYR A 136 11.47 21.26 12.42
CA TYR A 136 11.94 19.88 12.60
C TYR A 136 10.92 19.04 13.36
N GLY A 137 10.24 19.59 14.37
CA GLY A 137 9.19 18.91 15.11
C GLY A 137 8.05 18.45 14.21
N ALA A 138 7.56 19.35 13.34
CA ALA A 138 6.53 19.05 12.36
C ALA A 138 7.01 18.03 11.30
N ALA A 139 8.23 18.21 10.77
CA ALA A 139 8.81 17.29 9.79
C ALA A 139 9.01 15.88 10.36
N TRP A 140 9.53 15.78 11.59
CA TRP A 140 9.72 14.51 12.27
C TRP A 140 8.40 13.82 12.60
N ALA A 141 7.36 14.58 12.97
CA ALA A 141 6.04 14.00 13.20
C ALA A 141 5.52 13.28 11.94
N ILE A 142 5.66 13.89 10.76
CA ILE A 142 5.27 13.28 9.47
C ILE A 142 6.14 12.06 9.15
N CYS A 143 7.47 12.19 9.28
CA CYS A 143 8.41 11.10 9.03
C CYS A 143 8.09 9.89 9.92
N LEU A 144 7.87 10.12 11.21
CA LEU A 144 7.58 9.04 12.16
C LEU A 144 6.24 8.36 11.90
N GLU A 145 5.23 9.07 11.39
CA GLU A 145 4.02 8.40 10.90
C GLU A 145 4.33 7.48 9.72
N ARG A 146 5.12 7.91 8.72
CA ARG A 146 5.55 7.05 7.58
C ARG A 146 6.38 5.85 8.04
N LEU A 147 7.24 6.04 9.05
CA LEU A 147 8.07 4.97 9.62
C LEU A 147 7.20 3.82 10.12
N ARG A 148 6.07 4.12 10.79
CA ARG A 148 5.10 3.10 11.25
C ARG A 148 4.69 2.13 10.13
N TRP A 149 4.48 2.66 8.93
CA TRP A 149 4.10 1.86 7.77
C TRP A 149 5.28 1.05 7.22
N SER A 150 6.47 1.66 7.12
CA SER A 150 7.67 0.99 6.60
C SER A 150 8.19 -0.16 7.48
N THR A 151 7.89 -0.10 8.79
CA THR A 151 8.23 -1.16 9.76
C THR A 151 7.12 -2.19 9.91
N THR A 152 5.98 -2.03 9.23
CA THR A 152 5.00 -3.10 9.16
C THR A 152 5.66 -4.28 8.44
N PRO A 153 5.57 -5.53 8.95
CA PRO A 153 6.18 -6.68 8.30
C PRO A 153 5.79 -6.74 6.81
N GLN A 154 6.77 -6.51 5.93
CA GLN A 154 6.63 -6.84 4.52
C GLN A 154 6.84 -8.36 4.41
N PRO A 155 5.88 -9.12 3.87
CA PRO A 155 6.10 -10.54 3.64
C PRO A 155 7.29 -10.68 2.69
N ASP A 156 8.33 -11.39 3.14
CA ASP A 156 9.48 -11.74 2.31
C ASP A 156 9.04 -12.44 1.02
N ALA A 157 9.86 -12.32 -0.03
CA ALA A 157 9.66 -12.91 -1.35
C ALA A 157 9.69 -14.46 -1.36
N ALA A 158 9.86 -15.12 -0.22
CA ALA A 158 9.56 -16.53 -0.07
C ALA A 158 8.04 -16.69 -0.04
N VAL A 159 7.49 -17.63 -0.82
CA VAL A 159 6.07 -18.02 -0.83
C VAL A 159 5.49 -17.89 0.57
N PHE A 160 4.72 -16.81 0.80
CA PHE A 160 4.08 -16.58 2.09
C PHE A 160 3.12 -17.73 2.32
N THR A 161 3.57 -18.67 3.14
CA THR A 161 2.74 -19.69 3.71
C THR A 161 2.20 -19.06 4.98
N PRO A 162 0.90 -18.70 5.06
CA PRO A 162 0.38 -18.09 6.27
C PRO A 162 0.71 -19.01 7.45
N PRO A 163 1.23 -18.47 8.57
CA PRO A 163 1.43 -19.29 9.75
C PRO A 163 0.09 -19.95 10.08
N LEU A 164 0.10 -21.27 10.27
CA LEU A 164 -1.00 -22.01 10.87
C LEU A 164 -1.38 -21.29 12.18
N GLY A 165 -2.38 -20.40 12.13
CA GLY A 165 -2.65 -19.46 13.22
C GLY A 165 -3.18 -18.07 12.84
N ALA A 166 -3.13 -17.62 11.58
CA ALA A 166 -3.76 -16.35 11.15
C ALA A 166 -5.28 -16.27 11.46
N ILE A 167 -5.91 -17.44 11.64
CA ILE A 167 -7.30 -17.62 12.07
C ILE A 167 -7.56 -17.10 13.51
N SER A 168 -6.52 -16.95 14.33
CA SER A 168 -6.67 -16.69 15.78
C SER A 168 -7.02 -15.25 16.15
N ASN A 169 -6.73 -14.24 15.31
CA ASN A 169 -6.79 -12.82 15.71
C ASN A 169 -7.65 -11.93 14.81
N LEU A 170 -8.75 -12.46 14.24
CA LEU A 170 -9.70 -11.69 13.41
C LEU A 170 -10.27 -10.44 14.12
N TYR A 171 -10.37 -10.47 15.46
CA TYR A 171 -10.95 -9.39 16.26
C TYR A 171 -9.90 -8.75 17.17
N GLY A 172 -9.36 -7.60 16.77
CA GLY A 172 -8.51 -6.77 17.62
C GLY A 172 -9.26 -6.07 18.79
N PRO A 173 -8.54 -5.37 19.69
CA PRO A 173 -9.10 -4.80 20.91
C PRO A 173 -10.30 -3.88 20.71
N ARG A 174 -10.27 -3.01 19.69
CA ARG A 174 -11.38 -2.10 19.36
C ARG A 174 -12.64 -2.85 18.95
N HIS A 175 -12.53 -4.00 18.27
CA HIS A 175 -13.69 -4.85 17.99
C HIS A 175 -14.28 -5.44 19.27
N ARG A 176 -13.43 -5.79 20.24
CA ARG A 176 -13.87 -6.37 21.51
C ARG A 176 -14.69 -5.39 22.33
N VAL A 177 -14.34 -4.10 22.31
CA VAL A 177 -15.15 -3.03 22.94
C VAL A 177 -16.60 -3.07 22.43
N PHE A 178 -16.81 -3.05 21.11
CA PHE A 178 -18.16 -3.11 20.55
C PHE A 178 -18.85 -4.45 20.78
N GLN A 179 -18.10 -5.55 20.72
CA GLN A 179 -18.66 -6.88 20.99
C GLN A 179 -19.10 -7.06 22.45
N GLU A 180 -18.44 -6.39 23.38
CA GLU A 180 -18.85 -6.34 24.79
C GLU A 180 -20.05 -5.41 24.97
N GLU A 181 -19.98 -4.20 24.41
CA GLU A 181 -21.07 -3.20 24.45
C GLU A 181 -22.39 -3.77 23.91
N PHE A 182 -22.32 -4.53 22.82
CA PHE A 182 -23.49 -5.16 22.21
C PHE A 182 -23.68 -6.63 22.62
N GLU A 183 -22.97 -7.12 23.63
CA GLU A 183 -23.10 -8.49 24.17
C GLU A 183 -22.97 -9.62 23.12
N THR A 184 -22.18 -9.38 22.07
CA THR A 184 -21.99 -10.30 20.93
C THR A 184 -20.64 -11.01 20.92
N ARG A 185 -19.82 -10.87 21.97
CA ARG A 185 -18.47 -11.48 22.04
C ARG A 185 -18.47 -12.99 21.78
N ASP A 186 -19.37 -13.74 22.41
CA ASP A 186 -19.45 -15.20 22.23
C ASP A 186 -20.01 -15.59 20.87
N LEU A 187 -20.99 -14.84 20.35
CA LEU A 187 -21.49 -15.00 18.99
C LEU A 187 -20.36 -14.80 17.97
N ALA A 188 -19.57 -13.73 18.11
CA ALA A 188 -18.43 -13.43 17.27
C ALA A 188 -17.38 -14.55 17.34
N ASN A 189 -17.06 -15.05 18.53
CA ASN A 189 -16.14 -16.18 18.71
C ASN A 189 -16.63 -17.46 18.03
N ARG A 190 -17.94 -17.76 18.12
CA ARG A 190 -18.55 -18.93 17.47
C ARG A 190 -18.53 -18.78 15.95
N LEU A 191 -18.90 -17.61 15.43
CA LEU A 191 -18.89 -17.31 13.99
C LEU A 191 -17.48 -17.41 13.42
N ARG A 192 -16.47 -16.86 14.10
CA ARG A 192 -15.06 -17.01 13.69
C ARG A 192 -14.67 -18.48 13.60
N THR A 193 -15.00 -19.27 14.62
CA THR A 193 -14.63 -20.69 14.69
C THR A 193 -15.27 -21.53 13.57
N LEU A 194 -16.50 -21.21 13.18
CA LEU A 194 -17.24 -21.99 12.17
C LEU A 194 -17.04 -21.50 10.74
N SER A 195 -16.80 -20.21 10.55
CA SER A 195 -16.88 -19.59 9.22
C SER A 195 -15.53 -19.12 8.68
N VAL A 196 -14.48 -19.04 9.51
CA VAL A 196 -13.16 -18.53 9.09
C VAL A 196 -12.21 -19.70 8.87
N THR A 197 -11.65 -19.78 7.67
CA THR A 197 -10.75 -20.86 7.24
C THR A 197 -9.55 -20.27 6.50
N SER A 198 -8.45 -21.02 6.37
CA SER A 198 -7.26 -20.58 5.60
C SER A 198 -7.17 -21.23 4.21
N GLU A 199 -8.18 -22.02 3.84
CA GLU A 199 -8.29 -22.71 2.55
C GLU A 199 -9.71 -22.63 2.03
N LEU A 200 -9.87 -22.58 0.71
CA LEU A 200 -11.16 -22.67 0.06
C LEU A 200 -11.65 -24.11 0.04
N SER A 201 -12.82 -24.36 0.64
CA SER A 201 -13.59 -25.58 0.41
C SER A 201 -13.97 -25.72 -1.06
N ALA A 202 -14.25 -26.94 -1.53
CA ALA A 202 -14.70 -27.19 -2.90
C ALA A 202 -15.92 -26.35 -3.31
N ARG A 203 -16.85 -26.11 -2.37
CA ARG A 203 -18.03 -25.25 -2.59
C ARG A 203 -17.64 -23.78 -2.80
N GLN A 204 -16.67 -23.27 -2.05
CA GLN A 204 -16.18 -21.90 -2.21
C GLN A 204 -15.38 -21.72 -3.51
N GLN A 205 -14.60 -22.72 -3.92
CA GLN A 205 -13.91 -22.70 -5.21
C GLN A 205 -14.92 -22.66 -6.37
N ALA A 206 -15.95 -23.51 -6.32
CA ALA A 206 -17.02 -23.52 -7.32
C ALA A 206 -17.84 -22.22 -7.32
N PHE A 207 -17.99 -21.57 -6.17
CA PHE A 207 -18.64 -20.26 -6.07
C PHE A 207 -17.82 -19.19 -6.80
N ILE A 208 -16.51 -19.08 -6.53
CA ILE A 208 -15.60 -18.12 -7.19
C ILE A 208 -15.59 -18.34 -8.71
N ALA A 209 -15.51 -19.60 -9.15
CA ALA A 209 -15.48 -19.95 -10.57
C ALA A 209 -16.73 -19.55 -11.38
N ARG A 210 -17.85 -19.24 -10.70
CA ARG A 210 -19.09 -18.76 -11.32
C ARG A 210 -19.21 -17.24 -11.36
N GLN A 211 -18.34 -16.52 -10.64
CA GLN A 211 -18.38 -15.07 -10.59
C GLN A 211 -17.75 -14.47 -11.85
N ASP A 212 -18.35 -13.40 -12.35
CA ASP A 212 -17.83 -12.54 -13.40
C ASP A 212 -17.47 -11.14 -12.89
N LEU A 213 -17.61 -10.92 -11.58
CA LEU A 213 -17.15 -9.72 -10.88
C LEU A 213 -16.50 -10.04 -9.53
N ALA A 214 -15.61 -9.16 -9.10
CA ALA A 214 -15.04 -9.14 -7.76
C ALA A 214 -14.75 -7.70 -7.34
N PHE A 215 -14.87 -7.43 -6.05
CA PHE A 215 -14.37 -6.19 -5.45
C PHE A 215 -13.04 -6.46 -4.78
N VAL A 216 -12.06 -5.60 -5.07
CA VAL A 216 -10.70 -5.72 -4.54
C VAL A 216 -10.42 -4.50 -3.69
N THR A 217 -10.01 -4.73 -2.44
CA THR A 217 -9.48 -3.67 -1.58
C THR A 217 -7.97 -3.75 -1.52
N SER A 218 -7.33 -2.59 -1.54
CA SER A 218 -5.88 -2.43 -1.37
C SER A 218 -5.64 -1.19 -0.52
N ILE A 219 -4.42 -0.98 -0.05
CA ILE A 219 -4.06 0.18 0.79
C ILE A 219 -3.08 1.03 -0.01
N ASP A 220 -3.40 2.31 -0.21
CA ASP A 220 -2.50 3.23 -0.90
C ASP A 220 -1.32 3.66 0.01
N HIS A 221 -0.33 4.32 -0.59
CA HIS A 221 0.85 4.81 0.14
C HIS A 221 0.55 5.85 1.22
N ARG A 222 -0.67 6.41 1.25
CA ARG A 222 -1.14 7.37 2.26
C ARG A 222 -1.89 6.67 3.40
N GLY A 223 -2.06 5.36 3.30
CA GLY A 223 -2.80 4.56 4.28
C GLY A 223 -4.30 4.52 4.06
N PHE A 224 -4.82 5.09 2.97
CA PHE A 224 -6.24 5.01 2.66
C PHE A 224 -6.57 3.64 2.03
N PRO A 225 -7.62 2.95 2.49
CA PRO A 225 -8.13 1.79 1.78
C PRO A 225 -8.79 2.26 0.48
N THR A 226 -8.47 1.61 -0.62
CA THR A 226 -9.17 1.76 -1.89
C THR A 226 -10.06 0.55 -2.14
N CYS A 227 -11.11 0.71 -2.93
CA CYS A 227 -11.96 -0.38 -3.39
C CYS A 227 -12.15 -0.25 -4.90
N SER A 228 -11.85 -1.32 -5.63
CA SER A 228 -11.99 -1.36 -7.08
C SER A 228 -12.89 -2.51 -7.49
N TYR A 229 -13.83 -2.22 -8.39
CA TYR A 229 -14.55 -3.23 -9.15
C TYR A 229 -13.60 -3.86 -10.18
N LYS A 230 -13.64 -5.19 -10.31
CA LYS A 230 -12.97 -5.94 -11.37
C LYS A 230 -14.01 -6.87 -12.01
N GLY A 231 -14.18 -6.75 -13.32
CA GLY A 231 -15.08 -7.59 -14.11
C GLY A 231 -14.31 -8.41 -15.13
N GLY A 232 -14.89 -9.55 -15.53
CA GLY A 232 -14.34 -10.42 -16.57
C GLY A 232 -15.34 -11.49 -17.00
N ALA A 233 -14.87 -12.51 -17.72
CA ALA A 233 -15.69 -13.69 -17.98
C ALA A 233 -16.02 -14.43 -16.68
N ARG A 234 -17.05 -15.28 -16.67
CA ARG A 234 -17.30 -16.16 -15.52
C ARG A 234 -16.05 -17.01 -15.26
N GLY A 235 -15.54 -16.95 -14.03
CA GLY A 235 -14.30 -17.62 -13.64
C GLY A 235 -13.02 -16.88 -14.01
N PHE A 236 -13.10 -15.58 -14.34
CA PHE A 236 -11.91 -14.76 -14.62
C PHE A 236 -10.96 -14.69 -13.42
N VAL A 237 -11.48 -14.75 -12.19
CA VAL A 237 -10.65 -15.06 -11.03
C VAL A 237 -10.45 -16.57 -10.97
N ARG A 238 -9.26 -17.00 -11.35
CA ARG A 238 -8.91 -18.42 -11.43
C ARG A 238 -8.49 -18.93 -10.05
N VAL A 239 -9.12 -20.01 -9.59
CA VAL A 239 -8.65 -20.77 -8.44
C VAL A 239 -7.56 -21.73 -8.90
N VAL A 240 -6.33 -21.55 -8.44
CA VAL A 240 -5.18 -22.38 -8.81
C VAL A 240 -4.99 -23.52 -7.82
N SER A 241 -5.27 -23.26 -6.55
CA SER A 241 -5.28 -24.24 -5.47
C SER A 241 -6.22 -23.78 -4.35
N PRO A 242 -6.53 -24.61 -3.33
CA PRO A 242 -7.31 -24.18 -2.18
C PRO A 242 -6.74 -22.95 -1.43
N ARG A 243 -5.45 -22.63 -1.63
CA ARG A 243 -4.76 -21.50 -0.99
C ARG A 243 -4.31 -20.40 -1.96
N GLN A 244 -4.63 -20.52 -3.25
CA GLN A 244 -4.09 -19.61 -4.26
C GLN A 244 -5.11 -19.23 -5.34
N LEU A 245 -5.23 -17.93 -5.59
CA LEU A 245 -6.01 -17.36 -6.69
C LEU A 245 -5.11 -16.62 -7.68
N GLU A 246 -5.60 -16.43 -8.88
CA GLU A 246 -5.06 -15.54 -9.90
C GLU A 246 -6.16 -14.58 -10.36
N LEU A 247 -5.87 -13.29 -10.29
CA LEU A 247 -6.73 -12.21 -10.74
C LEU A 247 -6.03 -11.48 -11.90
N PRO A 248 -6.59 -11.51 -13.13
CA PRO A 248 -6.02 -10.76 -14.24
C PRO A 248 -6.23 -9.26 -14.08
N SER A 249 -5.26 -8.48 -14.55
CA SER A 249 -5.38 -7.04 -14.74
C SER A 249 -5.36 -6.74 -16.25
N TYR A 250 -6.50 -6.33 -16.77
CA TYR A 250 -6.66 -5.91 -18.16
C TYR A 250 -6.23 -4.45 -18.36
N ASP A 251 -6.02 -4.05 -19.62
CA ASP A 251 -5.85 -2.64 -19.99
C ASP A 251 -7.06 -1.83 -19.52
N GLY A 252 -6.81 -0.65 -18.97
CA GLY A 252 -7.81 0.15 -18.30
C GLY A 252 -7.54 1.65 -18.47
N ASN A 253 -7.87 2.43 -17.44
CA ASN A 253 -7.73 3.89 -17.45
C ASN A 253 -6.32 4.41 -17.11
N GLY A 254 -5.32 3.53 -17.09
CA GLY A 254 -3.93 3.92 -16.80
C GLY A 254 -3.64 4.33 -15.36
N MET A 255 -4.61 4.33 -14.45
CA MET A 255 -4.38 4.77 -13.06
C MET A 255 -3.60 3.76 -12.21
N TYR A 256 -3.64 2.46 -12.58
CA TYR A 256 -2.96 1.35 -11.90
C TYR A 256 -3.10 1.30 -10.36
N LEU A 257 -4.13 1.91 -9.77
CA LEU A 257 -4.26 2.02 -8.31
C LEU A 257 -4.11 0.66 -7.60
N THR A 258 -4.83 -0.37 -8.06
CA THR A 258 -4.72 -1.71 -7.46
C THR A 258 -3.30 -2.27 -7.58
N ALA A 259 -2.70 -2.26 -8.77
CA ALA A 259 -1.39 -2.88 -9.00
C ALA A 259 -0.27 -2.13 -8.27
N GLY A 260 -0.26 -0.79 -8.33
CA GLY A 260 0.71 0.05 -7.65
C GLY A 260 0.62 -0.07 -6.13
N ASN A 261 -0.60 -0.02 -5.58
CA ASN A 261 -0.82 -0.24 -4.14
C ASN A 261 -0.30 -1.62 -3.70
N LEU A 262 -0.62 -2.68 -4.45
CA LEU A 262 -0.22 -4.05 -4.10
C LEU A 262 1.28 -4.31 -4.30
N ALA A 263 1.95 -3.57 -5.18
CA ALA A 263 3.40 -3.64 -5.31
C ALA A 263 4.11 -3.06 -4.07
N ALA A 264 3.54 -2.03 -3.44
CA ALA A 264 4.10 -1.40 -2.23
C ALA A 264 3.63 -2.07 -0.93
N ASN A 265 2.36 -2.48 -0.87
CA ASN A 265 1.74 -3.17 0.25
C ASN A 265 0.94 -4.38 -0.27
N PRO A 266 1.44 -5.60 -0.12
CA PRO A 266 0.83 -6.76 -0.76
C PRO A 266 -0.51 -7.17 -0.13
N LYS A 267 -0.93 -6.58 0.99
CA LYS A 267 -2.19 -6.95 1.64
C LYS A 267 -3.39 -6.50 0.82
N LEU A 268 -4.33 -7.43 0.61
CA LEU A 268 -5.60 -7.15 -0.05
C LEU A 268 -6.78 -7.83 0.65
N GLY A 269 -7.96 -7.27 0.39
CA GLY A 269 -9.22 -7.96 0.58
C GLY A 269 -9.90 -8.24 -0.77
N LEU A 270 -10.62 -9.35 -0.85
CA LEU A 270 -11.54 -9.64 -1.94
C LEU A 270 -12.95 -9.83 -1.38
N LEU A 271 -13.93 -9.31 -2.11
CA LEU A 271 -15.34 -9.55 -1.88
C LEU A 271 -15.98 -10.04 -3.17
N PHE A 272 -16.53 -11.25 -3.10
CA PHE A 272 -17.38 -11.83 -4.13
C PHE A 272 -18.82 -11.80 -3.65
N VAL A 273 -19.74 -11.39 -4.51
CA VAL A 273 -21.18 -11.32 -4.20
C VAL A 273 -21.95 -11.90 -5.37
N ASP A 274 -22.79 -12.89 -5.08
CA ASP A 274 -23.83 -13.35 -5.98
C ASP A 274 -25.13 -12.64 -5.60
N PHE A 275 -25.64 -11.88 -6.57
CA PHE A 275 -26.86 -11.10 -6.43
C PHE A 275 -28.10 -11.88 -6.88
N GLU A 276 -27.98 -12.90 -7.72
CA GLU A 276 -29.13 -13.72 -8.16
C GLU A 276 -29.52 -14.71 -7.05
N THR A 277 -28.50 -15.34 -6.46
CA THR A 277 -28.62 -16.19 -5.27
C THR A 277 -27.86 -15.55 -4.11
N PRO A 278 -28.49 -14.64 -3.34
CA PRO A 278 -27.86 -13.85 -2.28
C PRO A 278 -26.84 -14.62 -1.45
N HIS A 279 -25.57 -14.44 -1.78
CA HIS A 279 -24.46 -15.11 -1.14
C HIS A 279 -23.21 -14.25 -1.31
N ARG A 280 -22.32 -14.26 -0.30
CA ARG A 280 -21.04 -13.56 -0.41
C ARG A 280 -19.91 -14.36 0.19
N LEU A 281 -18.74 -14.17 -0.39
CA LEU A 281 -17.49 -14.72 0.11
C LEU A 281 -16.49 -13.59 0.26
N ARG A 282 -15.84 -13.52 1.42
CA ARG A 282 -14.77 -12.58 1.70
C ARG A 282 -13.46 -13.33 1.88
N LEU A 283 -12.39 -12.67 1.48
CA LEU A 283 -11.05 -13.21 1.55
C LEU A 283 -10.08 -12.10 1.92
N HIS A 284 -9.13 -12.41 2.79
CA HIS A 284 -7.92 -11.62 2.95
C HIS A 284 -6.72 -12.42 2.47
N GLY A 285 -5.75 -11.74 1.89
CA GLY A 285 -4.57 -12.40 1.33
C GLY A 285 -3.42 -11.44 1.10
N THR A 286 -2.40 -11.97 0.45
CA THR A 286 -1.25 -11.21 -0.04
C THR A 286 -1.10 -11.40 -1.54
N ALA A 287 -0.76 -10.33 -2.25
CA ALA A 287 -0.59 -10.32 -3.69
C ALA A 287 0.88 -10.33 -4.10
N GLN A 288 1.12 -10.94 -5.25
CA GLN A 288 2.38 -10.89 -5.99
C GLN A 288 2.06 -10.58 -7.46
N MET A 289 2.72 -9.59 -8.03
CA MET A 289 2.56 -9.25 -9.44
C MET A 289 3.33 -10.26 -10.29
N SER A 290 2.70 -10.79 -11.34
CA SER A 290 3.33 -11.70 -12.29
C SER A 290 3.10 -11.24 -13.72
N ARG A 291 4.16 -11.29 -14.52
CA ARG A 291 4.15 -11.14 -15.98
C ARG A 291 4.73 -12.39 -16.66
N ASP A 292 4.70 -13.51 -15.95
CA ASP A 292 5.16 -14.79 -16.46
C ASP A 292 4.30 -15.20 -17.67
N ALA A 293 4.95 -15.67 -18.74
CA ALA A 293 4.29 -15.96 -20.01
C ALA A 293 3.30 -17.13 -19.90
N GLU A 294 3.61 -18.16 -19.12
CA GLU A 294 2.71 -19.31 -18.91
C GLU A 294 1.50 -18.92 -18.08
N ILE A 295 1.69 -18.04 -17.10
CA ILE A 295 0.58 -17.48 -16.32
C ILE A 295 -0.31 -16.59 -17.20
N LEU A 296 0.27 -15.66 -17.94
CA LEU A 296 -0.45 -14.76 -18.85
C LEU A 296 -1.24 -15.52 -19.92
N ALA A 297 -0.70 -16.61 -20.47
CA ALA A 297 -1.39 -17.43 -21.46
C ALA A 297 -2.71 -18.02 -20.95
N ARG A 298 -2.88 -18.18 -19.63
CA ARG A 298 -4.13 -18.64 -19.00
C ARG A 298 -5.17 -17.54 -18.82
N HIS A 299 -4.78 -16.28 -19.03
CA HIS A 299 -5.63 -15.09 -18.85
C HIS A 299 -5.55 -14.18 -20.09
N PRO A 300 -6.21 -14.55 -21.20
CA PRO A 300 -6.18 -13.76 -22.43
C PRO A 300 -6.55 -12.28 -22.21
N GLY A 301 -5.78 -11.38 -22.81
CA GLY A 301 -5.98 -9.93 -22.69
C GLY A 301 -5.44 -9.28 -21.41
N ALA A 302 -4.93 -10.05 -20.45
CA ALA A 302 -4.29 -9.49 -19.25
C ALA A 302 -2.92 -8.88 -19.58
N GLU A 303 -2.64 -7.69 -19.05
CA GLU A 303 -1.30 -7.07 -19.11
C GLU A 303 -0.38 -7.60 -17.99
N LEU A 304 -0.98 -8.01 -16.86
CA LEU A 304 -0.33 -8.70 -15.75
C LEU A 304 -1.35 -9.54 -14.98
N VAL A 305 -0.85 -10.47 -14.16
CA VAL A 305 -1.67 -11.30 -13.27
C VAL A 305 -1.27 -11.05 -11.82
N ILE A 306 -2.26 -10.79 -10.97
CA ILE A 306 -2.11 -10.69 -9.52
C ILE A 306 -2.28 -12.08 -8.95
N ARG A 307 -1.19 -12.71 -8.50
CA ARG A 307 -1.21 -14.00 -7.80
C ARG A 307 -1.47 -13.75 -6.32
N ILE A 308 -2.48 -14.41 -5.76
CA ILE A 308 -2.99 -14.12 -4.42
C ILE A 308 -2.83 -15.35 -3.54
N GLY A 309 -2.00 -15.24 -2.51
CA GLY A 309 -1.92 -16.20 -1.41
C GLY A 309 -3.02 -15.93 -0.39
N ILE A 310 -3.86 -16.91 -0.13
CA ILE A 310 -5.01 -16.79 0.77
C ILE A 310 -4.54 -16.89 2.22
N ALA A 311 -4.84 -15.87 3.02
CA ALA A 311 -4.58 -15.87 4.46
C ALA A 311 -5.81 -16.38 5.23
N GLU A 312 -6.97 -15.83 4.91
CA GLU A 312 -8.24 -16.24 5.50
C GLU A 312 -9.43 -16.02 4.56
N VAL A 313 -10.42 -16.88 4.71
CA VAL A 313 -11.67 -16.89 3.97
C VAL A 313 -12.81 -16.94 4.97
N PHE A 314 -13.80 -16.07 4.80
CA PHE A 314 -14.95 -16.04 5.68
C PHE A 314 -16.25 -15.68 4.96
N VAL A 315 -17.33 -16.25 5.48
CA VAL A 315 -18.69 -16.05 4.98
C VAL A 315 -19.47 -15.22 6.00
N ASN A 316 -20.36 -14.36 5.51
CA ASN A 316 -21.27 -13.61 6.36
C ASN A 316 -22.73 -13.79 5.87
N CYS A 317 -23.69 -13.53 6.76
CA CYS A 317 -25.12 -13.74 6.53
C CYS A 317 -25.68 -12.96 5.31
N PRO A 318 -26.43 -13.59 4.39
CA PRO A 318 -26.91 -12.96 3.15
C PRO A 318 -28.05 -11.94 3.33
N ARG A 319 -28.56 -11.73 4.55
CA ARG A 319 -29.80 -10.99 4.89
C ARG A 319 -30.04 -9.66 4.14
N TYR A 320 -28.99 -8.91 3.80
CA TYR A 320 -29.09 -7.58 3.17
C TYR A 320 -28.49 -7.51 1.77
N ILE A 321 -28.26 -8.63 1.11
CA ILE A 321 -27.88 -8.64 -0.30
C ILE A 321 -29.17 -8.54 -1.12
N HIS A 322 -29.35 -7.40 -1.80
CA HIS A 322 -30.45 -7.21 -2.73
C HIS A 322 -30.32 -8.13 -3.93
N ARG A 323 -31.46 -8.58 -4.45
CA ARG A 323 -31.49 -9.42 -5.65
C ARG A 323 -31.40 -8.55 -6.89
N TYR A 324 -30.52 -8.94 -7.80
CA TYR A 324 -30.42 -8.38 -9.14
C TYR A 324 -30.46 -9.51 -10.16
N GLU A 325 -31.04 -9.23 -11.32
CA GLU A 325 -31.03 -10.14 -12.46
C GLU A 325 -29.85 -9.78 -13.37
N ARG A 326 -29.06 -10.79 -13.74
CA ARG A 326 -27.92 -10.60 -14.63
C ARG A 326 -28.38 -10.58 -16.08
N GLN A 327 -28.22 -9.44 -16.75
CA GLN A 327 -28.65 -9.30 -18.15
C GLN A 327 -27.70 -9.96 -19.16
N SER A 328 -26.41 -9.61 -19.14
CA SER A 328 -25.47 -10.07 -20.17
C SER A 328 -24.01 -10.02 -19.71
N THR A 329 -23.12 -10.62 -20.49
CA THR A 329 -21.66 -10.42 -20.36
C THR A 329 -21.28 -9.15 -21.12
N SER A 330 -20.41 -8.31 -20.54
CA SER A 330 -19.88 -7.15 -21.26
C SER A 330 -19.14 -7.58 -22.53
N GLY A 331 -19.41 -6.90 -23.64
CA GLY A 331 -18.75 -7.17 -24.93
C GLY A 331 -17.24 -6.90 -24.91
N PHE A 332 -16.72 -6.15 -23.94
CA PHE A 332 -15.29 -5.85 -23.80
C PHE A 332 -14.49 -6.93 -23.08
N VAL A 333 -15.17 -7.94 -22.51
CA VAL A 333 -14.48 -9.07 -21.88
C VAL A 333 -13.64 -9.81 -22.93
N PRO A 334 -12.39 -10.21 -22.64
CA PRO A 334 -11.56 -10.95 -23.58
C PRO A 334 -12.29 -12.17 -24.18
N GLY A 335 -12.24 -12.29 -25.51
CA GLY A 335 -12.93 -13.34 -26.26
C GLY A 335 -14.39 -13.04 -26.63
N GLN A 336 -14.94 -11.88 -26.23
CA GLN A 336 -16.22 -11.37 -26.73
C GLN A 336 -16.03 -10.52 -27.99
N GLU A 337 -17.12 -10.21 -28.68
CA GLU A 337 -17.15 -9.47 -29.96
C GLU A 337 -16.39 -8.15 -29.91
N ARG A 338 -16.53 -7.39 -28.81
CA ARG A 338 -15.99 -6.03 -28.65
C ARG A 338 -14.67 -6.00 -27.87
N ALA A 339 -14.04 -7.15 -27.62
CA ALA A 339 -12.83 -7.24 -26.78
C ALA A 339 -11.63 -6.43 -27.29
N GLY A 340 -11.56 -6.21 -28.61
CA GLY A 340 -10.53 -5.41 -29.26
C GLY A 340 -10.95 -3.97 -29.57
N GLU A 341 -12.15 -3.54 -29.15
CA GLU A 341 -12.58 -2.16 -29.29
C GLU A 341 -11.92 -1.26 -28.26
N LEU A 342 -11.60 -0.04 -28.69
CA LEU A 342 -11.13 0.98 -27.77
C LEU A 342 -12.31 1.50 -26.92
N PRO A 343 -12.19 1.57 -25.58
CA PRO A 343 -13.23 2.14 -24.73
C PRO A 343 -13.62 3.56 -25.16
N ALA A 344 -14.91 3.88 -25.15
CA ALA A 344 -15.42 5.17 -25.64
C ALA A 344 -14.78 6.38 -24.94
N TRP A 345 -14.45 6.28 -23.65
CA TRP A 345 -13.81 7.38 -22.92
C TRP A 345 -12.41 7.75 -23.45
N LYS A 346 -11.69 6.81 -24.07
CA LYS A 346 -10.40 7.08 -24.72
C LYS A 346 -10.57 7.89 -26.01
N ARG A 347 -11.78 8.03 -26.55
CA ARG A 347 -12.07 8.88 -27.72
C ARG A 347 -12.48 10.30 -27.34
N ILE A 348 -12.54 10.62 -26.04
CA ILE A 348 -12.91 11.97 -25.62
C ILE A 348 -11.77 12.92 -25.94
N ASP A 349 -12.06 14.02 -26.65
CA ASP A 349 -11.07 14.97 -27.17
C ASP A 349 -10.03 15.41 -26.14
N VAL A 350 -10.47 15.63 -24.90
CA VAL A 350 -9.61 16.09 -23.78
C VAL A 350 -8.51 15.11 -23.38
N PHE A 351 -8.58 13.85 -23.81
CA PHE A 351 -7.56 12.85 -23.52
C PHE A 351 -6.66 12.55 -24.72
N GLY A 352 -7.00 13.00 -25.93
CA GLY A 352 -6.33 12.56 -27.17
C GLY A 352 -4.82 12.81 -27.20
N ASP A 353 -4.36 13.92 -26.64
CA ASP A 353 -2.95 14.31 -26.58
C ASP A 353 -2.12 13.49 -25.56
N VAL A 354 -2.79 12.96 -24.52
CA VAL A 354 -2.14 12.19 -23.44
C VAL A 354 -2.29 10.68 -23.58
N LEU A 355 -3.00 10.18 -24.60
CA LEU A 355 -3.09 8.74 -24.87
C LEU A 355 -1.73 8.17 -25.30
N PRO A 356 -1.43 6.91 -24.92
CA PRO A 356 -0.24 6.23 -25.42
C PRO A 356 -0.35 5.98 -26.94
N ASP A 357 0.80 5.88 -27.63
CA ASP A 357 0.85 5.68 -29.09
C ASP A 357 0.03 4.49 -29.56
N ARG A 358 0.01 3.39 -28.80
CA ARG A 358 -0.80 2.20 -29.09
C ARG A 358 -2.29 2.54 -29.26
N ASP A 359 -2.81 3.43 -28.43
CA ASP A 359 -4.22 3.80 -28.41
C ASP A 359 -4.50 4.83 -29.51
N ARG A 360 -3.60 5.81 -29.73
CA ARG A 360 -3.70 6.77 -30.84
C ARG A 360 -3.71 6.08 -32.20
N LEU A 361 -2.75 5.18 -32.44
CA LEU A 361 -2.68 4.40 -33.68
C LEU A 361 -3.92 3.53 -33.88
N ALA A 362 -4.49 3.00 -32.78
CA ALA A 362 -5.72 2.23 -32.81
C ALA A 362 -6.96 3.07 -33.16
N ILE A 363 -7.00 4.34 -32.77
CA ILE A 363 -8.04 5.32 -33.16
C ILE A 363 -7.91 5.64 -34.65
N ASP A 364 -6.71 6.03 -35.09
CA ASP A 364 -6.43 6.43 -36.48
C ASP A 364 -6.74 5.30 -37.47
N ALA A 365 -6.28 4.09 -37.18
CA ALA A 365 -6.50 2.92 -38.03
C ALA A 365 -7.97 2.55 -38.20
N ARG A 366 -8.81 2.89 -37.21
CA ARG A 366 -10.26 2.61 -37.22
C ARG A 366 -11.08 3.80 -37.74
N GLN A 367 -10.45 4.93 -38.03
CA GLN A 367 -11.14 6.19 -38.33
C GLN A 367 -12.23 6.51 -37.30
N ALA A 368 -11.96 6.23 -36.03
CA ALA A 368 -12.96 6.37 -34.97
C ALA A 368 -13.21 7.86 -34.69
N GLU A 369 -14.47 8.29 -34.77
CA GLU A 369 -14.84 9.68 -34.49
C GLU A 369 -14.49 10.07 -33.05
N ALA A 370 -13.97 11.28 -32.88
CA ALA A 370 -13.69 11.84 -31.57
C ALA A 370 -15.01 12.22 -30.87
N LEU A 371 -15.04 12.13 -29.54
CA LEU A 371 -16.23 12.38 -28.73
C LEU A 371 -16.01 13.63 -27.88
N THR A 372 -17.05 14.46 -27.74
CA THR A 372 -17.05 15.46 -26.68
C THR A 372 -17.39 14.82 -25.33
N LEU A 373 -17.14 15.55 -24.24
CA LEU A 373 -17.57 15.12 -22.90
C LEU A 373 -19.09 14.92 -22.81
N ASP A 374 -19.87 15.73 -23.54
CA ASP A 374 -21.33 15.65 -23.52
C ASP A 374 -21.84 14.45 -24.33
N ASP A 375 -21.20 14.12 -25.47
CA ASP A 375 -21.50 12.89 -26.22
C ASP A 375 -21.26 11.65 -25.34
N TYR A 376 -20.15 11.63 -24.59
CA TYR A 376 -19.83 10.54 -23.68
C TYR A 376 -20.81 10.44 -22.51
N ARG A 377 -21.26 11.57 -21.94
CA ARG A 377 -22.33 11.58 -20.91
C ARG A 377 -23.62 10.99 -21.44
N ALA A 378 -24.02 11.34 -22.67
CA ALA A 378 -25.22 10.80 -23.29
C ALA A 378 -25.12 9.27 -23.50
N LEU A 379 -23.93 8.75 -23.84
CA LEU A 379 -23.68 7.30 -23.92
C LEU A 379 -23.82 6.62 -22.55
N LEU A 380 -23.30 7.23 -21.48
CA LEU A 380 -23.41 6.71 -20.10
C LEU A 380 -24.88 6.61 -19.66
N GLU A 381 -25.68 7.63 -19.94
CA GLU A 381 -27.12 7.66 -19.58
C GLU A 381 -27.92 6.55 -20.28
N ARG A 382 -27.51 6.15 -21.48
CA ARG A 382 -28.11 5.04 -22.23
C ARG A 382 -27.53 3.66 -21.90
N GLY A 383 -26.42 3.60 -21.14
CA GLY A 383 -25.73 2.35 -20.82
C GLY A 383 -24.97 1.73 -22.01
N GLU A 384 -24.53 2.56 -22.96
CA GLU A 384 -23.88 2.12 -24.21
C GLU A 384 -22.33 2.11 -24.12
N THR A 385 -21.77 2.46 -22.95
CA THR A 385 -20.32 2.60 -22.72
C THR A 385 -19.59 1.33 -22.35
#